data_AF-A0A966THL1-F1
#
_entry.id   AF-A0A966THL1-F1
#
_cell.length_a   1.000
_cell.length_b   1.000
_cell.length_c   1.000
_cell.angle_alpha   90.00
_cell.angle_beta   90.00
_cell.angle_gamma   90.00
#
_symmetry.space_group_name_H-M   'P 1'
#
loop_
_entity.id
_entity.type
_entity.pdbx_description
1 polymer ?
#
loop_
_entity_poly.entity_id
_entity_poly.type
_entity_poly.pdbx_seq_one_letter_code
_entity_poly.pdbx_strand_id
1 'polypeptide(L)'
;MGWEPVVGKKTVAEVYPHPAMVRMFGIPRIVKYKKGSVVERRKEFRRLQRLLKSCLKKKFPKLAIDAETRTLLAQRWSKPVEDRTDALFCALIGLWHWRHQGKRSEVIGDRRTGFILLPR
;
A
#
# COMPACT_ATOMS: atom_id res chain seq x y z
N MET A 1 23.18 0.56 3.77
CA MET A 1 21.73 0.24 3.83
C MET A 1 21.17 0.33 2.41
N GLY A 2 20.83 -0.81 1.80
CA GLY A 2 20.70 -1.03 0.35
C GLY A 2 19.56 -0.35 -0.41
N TRP A 3 19.11 0.83 -0.01
CA TRP A 3 18.15 1.64 -0.76
C TRP A 3 18.82 2.94 -1.22
N GLU A 4 19.74 2.84 -2.17
CA GLU A 4 20.16 4.00 -2.93
C GLU A 4 19.69 3.75 -4.36
N PRO A 5 18.58 4.40 -4.79
CA PRO A 5 18.17 4.32 -6.18
C PRO A 5 19.30 4.89 -7.04
N VAL A 6 19.90 4.02 -7.85
CA VAL A 6 21.01 4.41 -8.73
C VAL A 6 20.40 5.22 -9.87
N VAL A 7 20.88 6.45 -10.05
CA VAL A 7 20.45 7.33 -11.14
C VAL A 7 20.58 6.60 -12.47
N GLY A 8 19.52 6.63 -13.29
CA GLY A 8 19.51 6.00 -14.62
C GLY A 8 19.20 4.50 -14.63
N LYS A 9 18.98 3.83 -13.49
CA LYS A 9 18.54 2.42 -13.44
C LYS A 9 17.12 2.28 -12.91
N LYS A 10 16.33 1.43 -13.57
CA LYS A 10 15.00 1.03 -13.07
C LYS A 10 15.19 0.26 -11.77
N THR A 11 14.54 0.71 -10.70
CA THR A 11 14.52 0.03 -9.41
C THR A 11 13.15 -0.57 -9.15
N VAL A 12 13.13 -1.78 -8.59
CA VAL A 12 11.91 -2.47 -8.17
C VAL A 12 12.02 -2.71 -6.67
N ALA A 13 10.88 -2.68 -5.99
CA ALA A 13 10.77 -3.05 -4.58
C ALA A 13 9.52 -3.91 -4.39
N GLU A 14 9.65 -4.96 -3.60
CA GLU A 14 8.50 -5.78 -3.22
C GLU A 14 7.82 -5.20 -1.98
N VAL A 15 6.50 -5.31 -1.94
CA VAL A 15 5.69 -4.89 -0.81
C VAL A 15 4.81 -6.05 -0.42
N TYR A 16 4.82 -6.41 0.86
CA TYR A 16 3.87 -7.38 1.38
C TYR A 16 2.64 -6.65 1.95
N PRO A 17 1.48 -6.63 1.26
CA PRO A 17 0.44 -5.63 1.54
C PRO A 17 -0.20 -5.77 2.92
N HIS A 18 -0.48 -6.99 3.37
CA HIS A 18 -1.18 -7.22 4.65
C HIS A 18 -0.42 -6.64 5.87
N PRO A 19 0.85 -6.98 6.13
CA PRO A 19 1.60 -6.37 7.22
C PRO A 19 1.86 -4.88 6.99
N ALA A 20 2.08 -4.45 5.74
CA ALA A 20 2.24 -3.04 5.43
C ALA A 20 0.98 -2.22 5.77
N MET A 21 -0.23 -2.74 5.52
CA MET A 21 -1.50 -2.10 5.89
C MET A 21 -1.66 -1.99 7.41
N VAL A 22 -1.31 -3.04 8.16
CA VAL A 22 -1.35 -3.04 9.63
C VAL A 22 -0.54 -1.88 10.18
N ARG A 23 0.72 -1.74 9.76
CA ARG A 23 1.62 -0.69 10.22
C ARG A 23 1.26 0.69 9.67
N MET A 24 0.95 0.78 8.38
CA MET A 24 0.62 2.07 7.75
C MET A 24 -0.64 2.70 8.35
N PHE A 25 -1.67 1.89 8.60
CA PHE A 25 -2.95 2.36 9.12
C PHE A 25 -3.00 2.38 10.65
N GLY A 26 -2.04 1.77 11.35
CA GLY A 26 -2.04 1.66 12.81
C GLY A 26 -3.20 0.82 13.35
N ILE A 27 -3.56 -0.25 12.64
CA ILE A 27 -4.66 -1.15 13.02
C ILE A 27 -4.11 -2.41 13.68
N PRO A 28 -4.81 -3.04 14.64
CA PRO A 28 -4.26 -4.15 15.41
C PRO A 28 -4.17 -5.47 14.64
N ARG A 29 -4.93 -5.61 13.54
CA ARG A 29 -5.00 -6.84 12.73
C ARG A 29 -5.25 -6.52 11.27
N ILE A 30 -4.88 -7.46 10.40
CA ILE A 30 -5.07 -7.39 8.95
C ILE A 30 -6.55 -7.15 8.57
N VAL A 31 -6.76 -6.50 7.43
CA VAL A 31 -8.08 -6.39 6.80
C VAL A 31 -8.33 -7.64 5.97
N LYS A 32 -9.40 -8.40 6.25
CA LYS A 32 -9.64 -9.71 5.61
C LYS A 32 -10.42 -9.59 4.30
N TYR A 33 -9.99 -8.73 3.38
CA TYR A 33 -10.71 -8.49 2.11
C TYR A 33 -10.48 -9.59 1.05
N LYS A 34 -9.46 -10.43 1.22
CA LYS A 34 -9.15 -11.59 0.35
C LYS A 34 -9.59 -12.95 0.89
N LYS A 35 -10.20 -13.01 2.09
CA LYS A 35 -10.55 -14.27 2.76
C LYS A 35 -11.99 -14.24 3.28
N GLY A 36 -12.66 -15.39 3.28
CA GLY A 36 -14.05 -15.53 3.74
C GLY A 36 -15.06 -15.45 2.61
N SER A 37 -16.34 -15.43 2.97
CA SER A 37 -17.46 -15.31 2.04
C SER A 37 -17.42 -14.01 1.24
N VAL A 38 -18.14 -13.96 0.11
CA VAL A 38 -18.23 -12.74 -0.72
C VAL A 38 -18.78 -11.56 0.07
N VAL A 39 -19.71 -11.79 1.01
CA VAL A 39 -20.29 -10.75 1.86
C VAL A 39 -19.23 -10.18 2.82
N GLU A 40 -18.45 -11.05 3.47
CA GLU A 40 -17.36 -10.65 4.36
C GLU A 40 -16.26 -9.89 3.61
N ARG A 41 -15.84 -10.39 2.45
CA ARG A 41 -14.86 -9.72 1.58
C ARG A 41 -15.32 -8.34 1.18
N ARG A 42 -16.58 -8.18 0.74
CA ARG A 42 -17.18 -6.87 0.41
C ARG A 42 -17.16 -5.92 1.61
N LYS A 43 -17.50 -6.42 2.81
CA LYS A 43 -17.49 -5.63 4.04
C LYS A 43 -16.07 -5.15 4.38
N GLU A 44 -15.10 -6.06 4.41
CA GLU A 44 -13.71 -5.74 4.72
C GLU A 44 -13.05 -4.88 3.62
N PHE A 45 -13.44 -5.05 2.36
CA PHE A 45 -12.94 -4.21 1.26
C PHE A 45 -13.40 -2.75 1.41
N ARG A 46 -14.67 -2.51 1.80
CA ARG A 46 -15.13 -1.15 2.14
C ARG A 46 -14.38 -0.58 3.34
N ARG A 47 -14.01 -1.40 4.32
CA ARG A 47 -13.15 -1.00 5.44
C ARG A 47 -11.76 -0.60 4.93
N LEU A 48 -11.15 -1.37 4.02
CA LEU A 48 -9.89 -1.02 3.37
C LEU A 48 -9.96 0.32 2.65
N GLN A 49 -10.98 0.54 1.80
CA GLN A 49 -11.15 1.80 1.08
C GLN A 49 -11.24 3.01 2.03
N ARG A 50 -11.96 2.89 3.16
CA ARG A 50 -12.03 3.96 4.17
C ARG A 50 -10.67 4.24 4.84
N LEU A 51 -9.96 3.18 5.21
CA LEU A 51 -8.61 3.30 5.79
C LEU A 51 -7.65 3.97 4.81
N LEU A 52 -7.70 3.58 3.54
CA LEU A 52 -6.85 4.15 2.50
C LEU A 52 -7.16 5.63 2.25
N LYS A 53 -8.44 6.02 2.17
CA LYS A 53 -8.82 7.45 2.06
C LYS A 53 -8.31 8.28 3.24
N SER A 54 -8.45 7.77 4.47
CA SER A 54 -7.89 8.42 5.66
C SER A 54 -6.36 8.50 5.60
N CYS A 55 -5.69 7.44 5.16
CA CYS A 55 -4.24 7.40 4.99
C CYS A 55 -3.76 8.44 3.97
N LEU A 56 -4.39 8.50 2.80
CA LEU A 56 -4.09 9.50 1.77
C LEU A 56 -4.17 10.92 2.33
N LYS A 57 -5.27 11.26 3.02
CA LYS A 57 -5.45 12.58 3.62
C LYS A 57 -4.39 12.90 4.68
N LYS A 58 -4.04 11.94 5.54
CA LYS A 58 -3.12 12.18 6.68
C LYS A 58 -1.64 12.11 6.31
N LYS A 59 -1.26 11.15 5.48
CA LYS A 59 0.15 10.80 5.20
C LYS A 59 0.62 11.28 3.83
N PHE A 60 -0.30 11.47 2.89
CA PHE A 60 -0.03 11.93 1.53
C PHE A 60 -0.80 13.20 1.16
N PRO A 61 -0.83 14.25 2.01
CA PRO A 61 -1.67 15.43 1.76
C PRO A 61 -1.27 16.22 0.50
N LYS A 62 -0.02 16.08 0.03
CA LYS A 62 0.49 16.72 -1.18
C LYS A 62 0.29 15.88 -2.45
N LEU A 63 -0.23 14.66 -2.32
CA LEU A 63 -0.50 13.80 -3.47
C LEU A 63 -1.85 14.18 -4.07
N ALA A 64 -1.83 14.72 -5.29
CA ALA A 64 -3.05 14.97 -6.05
C ALA A 64 -3.68 13.63 -6.43
N ILE A 65 -4.90 13.38 -5.95
CA ILE A 65 -5.69 12.21 -6.33
C ILE A 65 -6.54 12.61 -7.53
N ASP A 66 -6.48 11.84 -8.61
CA ASP A 66 -7.29 12.07 -9.81
C ASP A 66 -8.71 11.50 -9.67
N ALA A 67 -9.55 11.74 -10.69
CA ALA A 67 -10.92 11.25 -10.73
C ALA A 67 -10.98 9.72 -10.79
N GLU A 68 -10.03 9.08 -11.48
CA GLU A 68 -9.96 7.63 -11.63
C GLU A 68 -9.69 6.95 -10.28
N THR A 69 -8.69 7.42 -9.54
CA THR A 69 -8.36 6.91 -8.20
C THR A 69 -9.50 7.18 -7.22
N ARG A 70 -10.14 8.35 -7.28
CA ARG A 70 -11.35 8.63 -6.48
C ARG A 70 -12.45 7.62 -6.74
N THR A 71 -12.68 7.30 -8.02
CA THR A 71 -13.70 6.34 -8.47
C THR A 71 -13.36 4.94 -8.00
N LEU A 72 -12.12 4.50 -8.18
CA LEU A 72 -11.62 3.20 -7.71
C LEU A 72 -11.90 2.99 -6.21
N LEU A 73 -11.67 4.02 -5.39
CA LEU A 73 -11.88 3.95 -3.94
C LEU A 73 -13.35 4.13 -3.51
N ALA A 74 -14.27 4.36 -4.45
CA ALA A 74 -15.71 4.37 -4.21
C ALA A 74 -16.41 3.13 -4.80
N GLN A 75 -15.77 2.44 -5.72
CA GLN A 75 -16.35 1.30 -6.44
C GLN A 75 -16.58 0.10 -5.52
N ARG A 76 -17.65 -0.65 -5.80
CA ARG A 76 -17.94 -1.90 -5.09
C ARG A 76 -16.84 -2.92 -5.38
N TRP A 77 -16.61 -3.81 -4.41
CA TRP A 77 -15.67 -4.90 -4.58
C TRP A 77 -16.00 -5.75 -5.81
N SER A 78 -14.99 -5.91 -6.66
CA SER A 78 -14.83 -6.93 -7.69
C SER A 78 -13.34 -7.30 -7.71
N LYS A 79 -12.98 -8.42 -8.33
CA LYS A 79 -11.57 -8.83 -8.38
C LYS A 79 -10.66 -7.77 -9.05
N PRO A 80 -11.03 -7.16 -10.19
CA PRO A 80 -10.22 -6.08 -10.79
C PRO A 80 -10.08 -4.84 -9.89
N VAL A 81 -11.14 -4.45 -9.18
CA VAL A 81 -11.11 -3.30 -8.26
C VAL A 81 -10.22 -3.58 -7.05
N GLU A 82 -10.25 -4.82 -6.55
CA GLU A 82 -9.35 -5.29 -5.49
C GLU A 82 -7.89 -5.18 -5.93
N ASP A 83 -7.53 -5.77 -7.06
CA ASP A 83 -6.14 -5.81 -7.54
C ASP A 83 -5.59 -4.40 -7.82
N ARG A 84 -6.41 -3.51 -8.39
CA ARG A 84 -6.03 -2.10 -8.59
C ARG A 84 -5.87 -1.33 -7.28
N THR A 85 -6.70 -1.63 -6.27
CA THR A 85 -6.59 -1.00 -4.94
C THR A 85 -5.32 -1.47 -4.24
N ASP A 86 -4.94 -2.73 -4.40
CA ASP A 86 -3.67 -3.25 -3.88
C ASP A 86 -2.46 -2.65 -4.60
N ALA A 87 -2.51 -2.54 -5.93
CA ALA A 87 -1.46 -1.89 -6.71
C ALA A 87 -1.26 -0.43 -6.27
N LEU A 88 -2.35 0.33 -6.08
CA LEU A 88 -2.29 1.67 -5.51
C LEU A 88 -1.63 1.68 -4.13
N PHE A 89 -2.01 0.77 -3.24
CA PHE A 89 -1.41 0.69 -1.92
C PHE A 89 0.09 0.37 -1.97
N CYS A 90 0.50 -0.60 -2.80
CA CYS A 90 1.91 -0.93 -3.01
C CYS A 90 2.71 0.29 -3.53
N ALA A 91 2.17 1.01 -4.50
CA ALA A 91 2.78 2.23 -5.02
C ALA A 91 2.93 3.31 -3.93
N LEU A 92 1.94 3.47 -3.04
CA LEU A 92 2.02 4.39 -1.91
C LEU A 92 3.11 4.00 -0.90
N ILE A 93 3.37 2.70 -0.68
CA ILE A 93 4.49 2.25 0.16
C ILE A 93 5.83 2.61 -0.50
N GLY A 94 5.98 2.38 -1.81
CA GLY A 94 7.16 2.81 -2.55
C GLY A 94 7.38 4.33 -2.47
N LEU A 95 6.32 5.12 -2.67
CA LEU A 95 6.36 6.58 -2.53
C LEU A 95 6.73 7.02 -1.11
N TRP A 96 6.14 6.39 -0.09
CA TRP A 96 6.46 6.67 1.31
C TRP A 96 7.93 6.42 1.62
N HIS A 97 8.44 5.28 1.17
CA HIS A 97 9.83 4.90 1.32
C HIS A 97 10.76 5.93 0.66
N TRP A 98 10.48 6.29 -0.59
CA TRP A 98 11.25 7.28 -1.32
C TRP A 98 11.23 8.66 -0.68
N ARG A 99 10.04 9.16 -0.35
CA ARG A 99 9.85 10.49 0.25
C ARG A 99 10.58 10.64 1.58
N HIS A 100 10.71 9.57 2.35
CA HIS A 100 11.36 9.57 3.66
C HIS A 100 12.80 9.05 3.64
N GLN A 101 13.37 8.88 2.45
CA GLN A 101 14.72 8.36 2.25
C GLN A 101 14.95 7.04 3.01
N GLY A 102 13.95 6.16 3.04
CA GLY A 102 13.97 4.89 3.79
C GLY A 102 13.91 4.99 5.31
N LYS A 103 14.07 6.18 5.92
CA LYS A 103 14.12 6.37 7.38
C LYS A 103 12.83 5.98 8.11
N ARG A 104 11.69 5.98 7.40
CA ARG A 104 10.36 5.59 7.91
C ARG A 104 9.88 4.24 7.37
N SER A 105 10.82 3.41 6.95
CA SER A 105 10.56 2.07 6.47
C SER A 105 11.52 1.08 7.11
N GLU A 106 11.06 -0.15 7.20
CA GLU A 106 11.88 -1.31 7.44
C GLU A 106 12.06 -2.05 6.11
N VAL A 107 13.30 -2.47 5.85
CA VAL A 107 13.67 -3.28 4.70
C VAL A 107 14.02 -4.66 5.24
N ILE A 108 13.29 -5.68 4.83
CA ILE A 108 13.55 -7.07 5.20
C ILE A 108 14.18 -7.76 3.98
N GLY A 109 15.41 -8.25 4.11
CA GLY A 109 16.19 -8.82 3.00
C GLY A 109 17.24 -7.85 2.45
N ASP A 110 17.74 -8.12 1.23
CA ASP A 110 18.81 -7.36 0.60
C ASP A 110 18.70 -7.31 -0.93
N ARG A 111 19.59 -6.54 -1.60
CA ARG A 111 19.54 -6.38 -3.07
C ARG A 111 19.95 -7.63 -3.85
N ARG A 112 20.68 -8.57 -3.23
CA ARG A 112 21.19 -9.78 -3.88
C ARG A 112 20.14 -10.88 -3.90
N THR A 113 19.35 -10.98 -2.85
CA THR A 113 18.33 -12.04 -2.65
C THR A 113 16.90 -11.54 -2.81
N GLY A 114 16.70 -10.22 -2.87
CA GLY A 114 15.39 -9.58 -2.87
C GLY A 114 15.08 -8.99 -1.49
N PHE A 115 14.24 -7.96 -1.47
CA PHE A 115 13.83 -7.30 -0.24
C PHE A 115 12.38 -6.87 -0.27
N ILE A 116 11.76 -6.86 0.91
CA ILE A 116 10.40 -6.41 1.15
C ILE A 116 10.43 -5.09 1.92
N LEU A 117 9.62 -4.13 1.50
CA LEU A 117 9.40 -2.86 2.18
C LEU A 117 8.18 -2.91 3.09
N LEU A 118 8.38 -2.50 4.34
CA LEU A 118 7.32 -2.24 5.31
C LEU A 118 7.45 -0.82 5.86
N PRO A 119 6.34 -0.10 6.13
CA PRO A 119 6.42 1.15 6.89
C PRO A 119 6.75 0.86 8.36
N ARG A 120 7.38 1.83 9.03
CA ARG A 120 7.55 1.86 10.49
C ARG A 120 6.45 2.69 11.14
#